data_AF-A0A958H4D7-F1
#
_entry.id   AF-A0A958H4D7-F1
#
_cell.length_a   1.000
_cell.length_b   1.000
_cell.length_c   1.000
_cell.angle_alpha   90.00
_cell.angle_beta   90.00
_cell.angle_gamma   90.00
#
_symmetry.space_group_name_H-M   'P 1'
#
loop_
_entity.id
_entity.type
_entity.pdbx_description
1 polymer ?
#
loop_
_entity_poly.entity_id
_entity_poly.type
_entity_poly.pdbx_seq_one_letter_code
_entity_poly.pdbx_strand_id
1 'polypeptide(L)'
;MVVTREFHIACRGFCDMHNITDAVSSAVRTSELASGIATVFTPSATSAITTVEYESGMLADFEAMFERIAAQAWAYKHNERWHDG
;
A
#
# COMPACT_ATOMS: atom_id res chain seq x y z
N MET A 1 -8.25 25.10 5.69
CA MET A 1 -9.15 24.32 4.80
C MET A 1 -8.65 22.89 4.77
N VAL A 2 -9.53 21.90 4.82
CA VAL A 2 -9.20 20.47 4.75
C VAL A 2 -10.02 19.87 3.60
N VAL A 3 -9.36 19.13 2.72
CA VAL A 3 -9.99 18.46 1.58
C VAL A 3 -9.70 16.97 1.70
N THR A 4 -10.75 16.15 1.65
CA THR A 4 -10.64 14.69 1.66
C THR A 4 -11.07 14.13 0.30
N ARG A 5 -10.30 13.18 -0.22
CA ARG A 5 -10.58 12.45 -1.45
C ARG A 5 -10.35 10.97 -1.20
N GLU A 6 -11.12 10.14 -1.88
CA GLU A 6 -11.05 8.69 -1.77
C GLU A 6 -10.97 8.08 -3.17
N PHE A 7 -10.25 6.98 -3.30
CA PHE A 7 -10.22 6.15 -4.49
C PHE A 7 -10.02 4.69 -4.10
N HIS A 8 -10.45 3.78 -4.95
CA HIS A 8 -10.43 2.35 -4.69
C HIS A 8 -9.45 1.65 -5.64
N ILE A 9 -8.77 0.62 -5.12
CA ILE A 9 -7.85 -0.23 -5.87
C ILE A 9 -8.27 -1.67 -5.62
N ALA A 10 -8.37 -2.45 -6.69
CA ALA A 10 -8.53 -3.89 -6.58
C ALA A 10 -7.12 -4.52 -6.52
N CYS A 11 -6.84 -5.24 -5.44
CA CYS A 11 -5.56 -5.91 -5.24
C CYS A 11 -5.73 -7.44 -5.34
N ARG A 12 -4.69 -8.12 -5.82
CA ARG A 12 -4.63 -9.59 -5.89
C ARG A 12 -4.11 -10.24 -4.61
N GLY A 13 -3.60 -9.44 -3.66
CA GLY A 13 -2.90 -9.94 -2.47
C GLY A 13 -1.44 -10.30 -2.78
N PHE A 14 -0.75 -10.97 -1.85
CA PHE A 14 0.57 -11.56 -2.10
C PHE A 14 1.62 -10.56 -2.63
N CYS A 15 1.78 -9.42 -1.94
CA CYS A 15 2.69 -8.35 -2.34
C CYS A 15 2.35 -7.67 -3.69
N ASP A 16 1.08 -7.71 -4.14
CA ASP A 16 0.60 -6.94 -5.29
C ASP A 16 0.70 -5.42 -5.00
N MET A 17 1.72 -4.79 -5.60
CA MET A 17 2.04 -3.38 -5.44
C MET A 17 1.42 -2.55 -6.57
N HIS A 18 0.90 -1.36 -6.21
CA HIS A 18 0.26 -0.45 -7.15
C HIS A 18 0.86 0.95 -7.01
N ASN A 19 1.26 1.56 -8.13
CA ASN A 19 1.69 2.95 -8.14
C ASN A 19 0.49 3.89 -8.08
N ILE A 20 0.35 4.61 -6.98
CA ILE A 20 -0.76 5.56 -6.74
C ILE A 20 -0.36 7.03 -6.91
N THR A 21 0.84 7.30 -7.43
CA THR A 21 1.41 8.66 -7.51
C THR A 21 0.51 9.61 -8.29
N ASP A 22 -0.05 9.16 -9.42
CA ASP A 22 -0.92 9.98 -10.26
C ASP A 22 -2.25 10.29 -9.59
N ALA A 23 -2.84 9.32 -8.88
CA ALA A 23 -4.07 9.48 -8.14
C ALA A 23 -3.90 10.49 -7.00
N VAL A 24 -2.83 10.36 -6.20
CA VAL A 24 -2.50 11.29 -5.11
C VAL A 24 -2.19 12.68 -5.66
N SER A 25 -1.38 12.77 -6.72
CA SER A 25 -1.04 14.05 -7.36
C SER A 25 -2.27 14.75 -7.93
N SER A 26 -3.23 14.00 -8.48
CA SER A 26 -4.51 14.55 -8.93
C SER A 26 -5.36 15.07 -7.78
N ALA A 27 -5.43 14.35 -6.67
CA ALA A 27 -6.13 14.80 -5.46
C ALA A 27 -5.53 16.10 -4.91
N VAL A 28 -4.20 16.23 -4.88
CA VAL A 28 -3.52 17.46 -4.45
C VAL A 28 -3.81 18.61 -5.41
N ARG A 29 -3.62 18.42 -6.73
CA ARG A 29 -3.89 19.49 -7.72
C ARG A 29 -5.34 20.00 -7.66
N THR A 30 -6.30 19.10 -7.51
CA THR A 30 -7.74 19.44 -7.46
C THR A 30 -8.21 19.96 -6.10
N SER A 31 -7.32 20.05 -5.11
CA SER A 31 -7.63 20.63 -3.80
C SER A 31 -7.57 22.16 -3.78
N GLU A 32 -6.96 22.78 -4.81
CA GLU A 32 -6.71 24.23 -4.91
C GLU A 32 -5.89 24.82 -3.74
N LEU A 33 -5.29 23.98 -2.89
CA LEU A 33 -4.39 24.39 -1.82
C LEU A 33 -2.99 24.71 -2.38
N ALA A 34 -2.46 25.88 -2.03
CA ALA A 34 -1.12 26.30 -2.46
C ALA A 34 0.02 25.78 -1.54
N SER A 35 -0.28 25.47 -0.28
CA SER A 35 0.71 24.99 0.70
C SER A 35 0.02 24.22 1.83
N GLY A 36 0.65 23.14 2.31
CA GLY A 36 0.11 22.29 3.36
C GLY A 36 0.76 20.90 3.38
N ILE A 37 0.03 19.94 3.97
CA ILE A 37 0.45 18.54 4.09
C ILE A 37 -0.59 17.66 3.39
N ALA A 38 -0.14 16.71 2.59
CA ALA A 38 -0.97 15.64 2.06
C ALA A 38 -0.80 14.39 2.93
N THR A 39 -1.90 13.89 3.49
CA THR A 39 -1.91 12.61 4.23
C THR A 39 -2.53 11.55 3.34
N VAL A 40 -1.78 10.47 3.09
CA VAL A 40 -2.27 9.29 2.33
C VAL A 40 -2.46 8.16 3.34
N PHE A 41 -3.66 7.58 3.35
CA PHE A 41 -4.05 6.59 4.35
C PHE A 41 -4.80 5.43 3.71
N THR A 42 -4.57 4.22 4.23
CA THR A 42 -5.32 3.02 3.87
C THR A 42 -5.99 2.47 5.14
N PRO A 43 -7.33 2.27 5.15
CA PRO A 43 -8.05 1.77 6.32
C PRO A 43 -7.90 0.25 6.54
N SER A 44 -6.92 -0.39 5.91
CA SER A 44 -6.69 -1.83 5.95
C SER A 44 -5.56 -2.19 6.92
N ALA A 45 -5.70 -3.34 7.59
CA ALA A 45 -4.69 -3.89 8.49
C ALA A 45 -3.63 -4.74 7.76
N THR A 46 -3.84 -5.06 6.48
CA THR A 46 -2.99 -5.97 5.69
C THR A 46 -2.39 -5.30 4.45
N SER A 47 -2.56 -3.99 4.29
CA SER A 47 -1.86 -3.20 3.28
C SER A 47 -1.02 -2.11 3.91
N ALA A 48 -0.03 -1.61 3.16
CA ALA A 48 0.83 -0.52 3.56
C ALA A 48 0.94 0.51 2.43
N ILE A 49 1.30 1.74 2.80
CA ILE A 49 1.66 2.79 1.86
C ILE A 49 3.14 3.08 2.08
N THR A 50 3.91 3.08 1.01
CA THR A 50 5.35 3.40 1.04
C THR A 50 5.73 4.21 -0.20
N THR A 51 6.93 4.78 -0.17
CA THR A 51 7.53 5.52 -1.28
C THR A 51 8.81 4.81 -1.70
N VAL A 52 8.85 4.37 -2.95
CA VAL A 52 9.99 3.65 -3.55
C VAL A 52 10.08 4.02 -5.03
N GLU A 53 11.21 3.73 -5.67
CA GLU A 53 11.27 3.73 -7.13
C GLU A 53 10.40 2.59 -7.67
N TYR A 54 9.41 2.93 -8.50
CA TYR A 54 8.45 1.95 -9.00
C TYR A 54 8.98 1.32 -10.29
N GLU A 55 9.86 0.34 -10.15
CA GLU A 55 10.44 -0.42 -11.25
C GLU A 55 10.51 -1.92 -10.91
N SER A 56 10.54 -2.79 -11.92
CA SER A 56 10.38 -4.24 -11.77
C SER A 56 11.35 -4.92 -10.80
N GLY A 57 12.61 -4.48 -10.72
CA GLY A 57 13.63 -5.01 -9.82
C GLY A 57 13.29 -4.72 -8.36
N MET A 58 12.96 -3.48 -8.04
CA MET A 58 12.52 -3.05 -6.72
C MET A 58 11.25 -3.80 -6.27
N LEU A 59 10.31 -4.04 -7.18
CA LEU A 59 9.13 -4.86 -6.88
C LEU A 59 9.52 -6.30 -6.52
N ALA A 60 10.41 -6.92 -7.30
CA ALA A 60 10.91 -8.27 -7.02
C ALA A 60 11.71 -8.33 -5.69
N ASP A 61 12.45 -7.28 -5.35
CA ASP A 61 13.18 -7.19 -4.09
C ASP A 61 12.23 -7.11 -2.88
N PHE A 62 11.10 -6.41 -3.01
CA PHE A 62 10.05 -6.40 -1.98
C PHE A 62 9.42 -7.77 -1.77
N GLU A 63 9.07 -8.47 -2.86
CA GLU A 63 8.54 -9.84 -2.80
C GLU A 63 9.53 -10.77 -2.08
N ALA A 64 10.81 -10.73 -2.48
CA ALA A 64 11.86 -11.54 -1.86
C ALA A 64 12.12 -11.16 -0.39
N MET A 65 12.00 -9.88 -0.04
CA MET A 65 12.12 -9.41 1.35
C MET A 65 11.00 -9.99 2.21
N PHE A 66 9.74 -9.91 1.77
CA PHE A 66 8.62 -10.45 2.53
C PHE A 66 8.74 -11.97 2.74
N GLU A 67 9.16 -12.72 1.73
CA GLU A 67 9.43 -14.17 1.90
C GLU A 67 10.57 -14.47 2.88
N ARG A 68 11.48 -13.53 3.14
CA ARG A 68 12.54 -13.71 4.14
C ARG A 68 12.10 -13.37 5.56
N ILE A 69 11.26 -12.36 5.73
CA ILE A 69 10.92 -11.82 7.05
C ILE A 69 9.52 -12.21 7.54
N ALA A 70 8.66 -12.63 6.62
CA ALA A 70 7.26 -12.98 6.87
C ALA A 70 6.76 -13.98 5.81
N ALA A 71 7.47 -15.10 5.66
CA ALA A 71 7.16 -16.08 4.62
C ALA A 71 5.77 -16.69 4.81
N GLN A 72 5.05 -16.88 3.72
CA GLN A 72 3.68 -17.43 3.77
C GLN A 72 3.61 -18.84 4.33
N ALA A 73 4.67 -19.62 4.10
CA ALA A 73 4.76 -21.00 4.56
C ALA A 73 4.97 -21.13 6.08
N TRP A 74 5.19 -20.03 6.81
CA TRP A 74 5.40 -20.08 8.25
C TRP A 74 4.11 -20.36 9.01
N ALA A 75 4.23 -21.08 10.12
CA ALA A 75 3.11 -21.34 11.03
C ALA A 75 2.84 -20.09 11.90
N TYR A 76 1.82 -19.31 11.51
CA TYR A 76 1.37 -18.16 12.28
C TYR A 76 0.23 -18.53 13.22
N LYS A 77 0.40 -18.28 14.52
CA LYS A 77 -0.68 -18.39 15.52
C LYS A 77 -1.90 -17.52 15.19
N HIS A 78 -1.71 -16.42 14.47
CA HIS A 78 -2.81 -15.60 13.98
C HIS A 78 -3.69 -16.40 13.01
N ASN A 79 -3.07 -17.14 12.09
CA ASN A 79 -3.75 -18.00 11.13
C ASN A 79 -4.43 -19.21 11.81
N GLU A 80 -3.88 -19.75 12.90
CA GLU A 80 -4.49 -20.90 13.62
C GLU A 80 -5.90 -20.61 14.16
N ARG A 81 -6.24 -19.34 14.38
CA ARG A 81 -7.51 -18.98 15.01
C ARG A 81 -8.69 -19.02 14.01
N TRP A 82 -8.46 -18.75 12.72
CA TRP A 82 -9.51 -18.55 11.71
C TRP A 82 -9.20 -19.28 10.38
N HIS A 83 -7.97 -19.71 10.17
CA HIS A 83 -7.45 -20.30 8.93
C HIS A 83 -7.63 -19.40 7.69
N ASP A 84 -7.60 -18.08 7.89
CA ASP A 84 -7.82 -17.03 6.89
C ASP A 84 -6.59 -16.14 6.63
N GLY A 85 -5.45 -16.49 7.22
CA GLY A 85 -4.16 -15.81 7.08
C GLY A 85 -3.29 -16.38 5.97
#